data_AF-A0AAQ4FMG4-F1
#
_entry.id   AF-A0AAQ4FMG4-F1
#
_cell.length_a   1.000
_cell.length_b   1.000
_cell.length_c   1.000
_cell.angle_alpha   90.00
_cell.angle_beta   90.00
_cell.angle_gamma   90.00
#
_symmetry.space_group_name_H-M   'P 1'
#
loop_
_entity.id
_entity.type
_entity.pdbx_description
1 polymer ?
#
loop_
_entity_poly.entity_id
_entity_poly.type
_entity_poly.pdbx_seq_one_letter_code
_entity_poly.pdbx_strand_id
1 'polypeptide(L)'
;MASIEKLIKSFEALKVVQPSAGGEEPLLKKKETAPSKKEKIIHCTNIADVICTTSVRTYSDFPKLLGISVESFFFCCDDEDSDVRMVADECLNRTIKTLLDSHLGRLQAELYKEIKKNGP
;
A
#
# COMPACT_ATOMS: atom_id res chain seq x y z
N MET A 1 0.09 -7.38 16.87
CA MET A 1 1.48 -7.61 16.38
C MET A 1 1.48 -8.41 15.07
N ALA A 2 1.02 -9.67 15.05
CA ALA A 2 1.06 -10.50 13.83
C ALA A 2 0.42 -9.88 12.57
N SER A 3 -0.73 -9.21 12.69
CA SER A 3 -1.35 -8.52 11.53
C SER A 3 -0.49 -7.38 11.00
N ILE A 4 0.11 -6.58 11.89
CA ILE A 4 0.98 -5.46 11.51
C ILE A 4 2.26 -5.99 10.84
N GLU A 5 2.86 -7.06 11.37
CA GLU A 5 4.02 -7.70 10.74
C GLU A 5 3.69 -8.23 9.34
N LYS A 6 2.50 -8.84 9.16
CA LYS A 6 2.02 -9.29 7.85
C LYS A 6 1.88 -8.11 6.87
N LEU A 7 1.40 -6.96 7.36
CA LEU A 7 1.25 -5.75 6.57
C LEU A 7 2.61 -5.18 6.15
N ILE A 8 3.55 -5.06 7.08
CA ILE A 8 4.92 -4.57 6.81
C ILE A 8 5.62 -5.47 5.79
N LYS A 9 5.55 -6.80 5.95
CA LYS A 9 6.12 -7.74 4.98
C LYS A 9 5.54 -7.57 3.57
N SER A 10 4.25 -7.24 3.48
CA SER A 10 3.60 -7.00 2.19
C SER A 10 4.05 -5.68 1.55
N PHE A 11 4.29 -4.64 2.35
CA PHE A 11 4.87 -3.38 1.86
C PHE A 11 6.30 -3.57 1.34
N GLU A 12 7.13 -4.31 2.08
CA GLU A 12 8.51 -4.62 1.68
C GLU A 12 8.54 -5.44 0.39
N ALA A 13 7.67 -6.44 0.26
CA ALA A 13 7.58 -7.28 -0.94
C ALA A 13 7.17 -6.48 -2.20
N LEU A 14 6.31 -5.47 -2.05
CA LEU A 14 5.95 -4.55 -3.14
C LEU A 14 6.96 -3.43 -3.35
N LYS A 15 7.96 -3.28 -2.48
CA LYS A 15 8.98 -2.21 -2.50
C LYS A 15 8.41 -0.79 -2.44
N VAL A 16 7.24 -0.63 -1.84
CA VAL A 16 6.57 0.67 -1.69
C VAL A 16 7.21 1.50 -0.56
N VAL A 17 7.98 0.85 0.32
CA VAL A 17 8.83 1.53 1.30
C VAL A 17 10.14 1.93 0.63
N GLN A 18 10.15 3.04 -0.11
CA GLN A 18 11.40 3.76 -0.34
C GLN A 18 11.67 4.66 0.88
N PRO A 19 12.90 4.70 1.43
CA PRO A 19 13.27 5.77 2.33
C PRO A 19 13.07 7.07 1.56
N SER A 20 12.20 7.93 2.09
CA SER A 20 11.97 9.29 1.62
C SER A 20 13.31 9.94 1.26
N ALA A 21 13.41 10.41 0.01
CA ALA A 21 14.60 11.01 -0.57
C ALA A 21 15.25 12.01 0.39
N GLY A 22 16.44 11.67 0.85
CA GLY A 22 17.29 12.50 1.71
C GLY A 22 18.56 11.75 2.12
N GLY A 23 19.63 11.90 1.33
CA GLY A 23 21.01 11.59 1.73
C GLY A 23 21.63 10.31 1.15
N GLU A 24 22.43 10.52 0.10
CA GLU A 24 23.69 9.85 -0.32
C GLU A 24 24.16 8.59 0.44
N GLU A 25 24.18 7.41 -0.21
CA GLU A 25 25.36 6.68 -0.75
C GLU A 25 25.04 5.22 -1.14
N PRO A 26 25.78 4.59 -2.08
CA PRO A 26 25.37 3.38 -2.78
C PRO A 26 25.87 2.10 -2.10
N LEU A 27 24.98 1.39 -1.41
CA LEU A 27 25.29 0.08 -0.84
C LEU A 27 24.48 -1.04 -1.50
N LEU A 28 25.20 -1.81 -2.32
CA LEU A 28 24.91 -3.18 -2.72
C LEU A 28 23.69 -3.39 -3.63
N LYS A 29 23.94 -3.32 -4.95
CA LYS A 29 23.09 -3.90 -5.99
C LYS A 29 22.96 -5.42 -5.80
N LYS A 30 22.12 -5.88 -4.88
CA LYS A 30 21.45 -7.18 -5.07
C LYS A 30 20.60 -7.02 -6.34
N LYS A 31 20.64 -8.00 -7.25
CA LYS A 31 19.67 -8.10 -8.35
C LYS A 31 18.29 -8.20 -7.69
N GLU A 32 17.66 -7.05 -7.52
CA GLU A 32 16.41 -6.93 -6.80
C GLU A 32 15.31 -7.25 -7.80
N THR A 33 15.08 -8.54 -8.01
CA THR A 33 14.04 -9.03 -8.93
C THR A 33 12.73 -8.32 -8.60
N ALA A 34 12.10 -7.72 -9.62
CA ALA A 34 10.78 -7.15 -9.46
C ALA A 34 9.81 -8.25 -9.00
N PRO A 35 8.85 -7.96 -8.10
CA PRO A 35 7.89 -8.95 -7.66
C PRO A 35 7.13 -9.50 -8.87
N SER A 36 6.92 -10.81 -8.88
CA SER A 36 6.13 -11.45 -9.93
C SER A 36 4.67 -10.98 -9.87
N LYS A 37 3.93 -11.11 -10.99
CA LYS A 37 2.48 -10.87 -11.04
C LYS A 37 1.73 -11.50 -9.85
N LYS A 38 2.04 -12.77 -9.57
CA LYS A 38 1.41 -13.54 -8.49
C LYS A 38 1.70 -12.92 -7.13
N GLU A 39 2.94 -12.53 -6.87
CA GLU A 39 3.34 -11.88 -5.61
C GLU A 39 2.66 -10.51 -5.47
N LYS A 40 2.61 -9.71 -6.53
CA LYS A 40 1.94 -8.40 -6.53
C LYS A 40 0.47 -8.54 -6.12
N ILE A 41 -0.27 -9.45 -6.77
CA ILE A 41 -1.67 -9.76 -6.44
C ILE A 41 -1.81 -10.20 -4.98
N ILE A 42 -1.00 -11.16 -4.53
CA ILE A 42 -1.08 -11.68 -3.16
C ILE A 42 -0.83 -10.58 -2.12
N HIS A 43 0.19 -9.75 -2.32
CA HIS A 43 0.54 -8.71 -1.36
C HIS A 43 -0.45 -7.54 -1.39
N CYS A 44 -0.97 -7.15 -2.55
CA CYS A 44 -2.02 -6.14 -2.67
C CYS A 44 -3.29 -6.56 -1.91
N THR A 45 -3.75 -7.81 -2.10
CA THR A 45 -4.89 -8.38 -1.38
C THR A 45 -4.64 -8.43 0.12
N ASN A 46 -3.46 -8.90 0.54
CA ASN A 46 -3.08 -8.97 1.95
C ASN A 46 -3.08 -7.60 2.63
N ILE A 47 -2.61 -6.55 1.94
CA ILE A 47 -2.63 -5.18 2.46
C ILE A 47 -4.06 -4.75 2.74
N ALA A 48 -4.96 -4.94 1.76
CA ALA A 48 -6.37 -4.58 1.91
C ALA A 48 -7.08 -5.38 3.01
N ASP A 49 -6.83 -6.70 3.13
CA ASP A 49 -7.43 -7.53 4.19
C ASP A 49 -7.03 -7.03 5.58
N VAL A 50 -5.75 -6.73 5.75
CA VAL A 50 -5.19 -6.38 7.06
C VAL A 50 -5.53 -4.95 7.46
N ILE A 51 -5.39 -3.98 6.55
CA ILE A 51 -5.69 -2.56 6.85
C ILE A 51 -7.18 -2.35 7.16
N CYS A 52 -8.04 -3.21 6.61
CA CYS A 52 -9.49 -3.22 6.87
C CYS A 52 -9.86 -3.93 8.18
N THR A 53 -8.92 -4.49 8.94
CA THR A 53 -9.23 -5.13 10.22
C THR A 53 -9.34 -4.09 11.33
N THR A 54 -10.39 -4.18 12.17
CA THR A 54 -10.65 -3.24 13.26
C THR A 54 -9.45 -3.05 14.20
N SER A 55 -8.74 -4.12 14.54
CA SER A 55 -7.57 -4.07 15.44
C SER A 55 -6.39 -3.26 14.87
N VAL A 56 -6.26 -3.20 13.55
CA VAL A 56 -5.25 -2.37 12.88
C VAL A 56 -5.72 -0.91 12.83
N ARG A 57 -7.02 -0.67 12.62
CA ARG A 57 -7.60 0.69 12.59
C ARG A 57 -7.47 1.44 13.92
N THR A 58 -7.52 0.73 15.05
CA THR A 58 -7.36 1.33 16.38
C THR A 58 -5.89 1.52 16.78
N TYR A 59 -4.93 1.13 15.92
CA TYR A 59 -3.52 1.27 16.21
C TYR A 59 -3.06 2.73 16.07
N SER A 60 -2.17 3.20 16.95
CA SER A 60 -1.72 4.61 16.94
C SER A 60 -1.08 5.02 15.61
N ASP A 61 -0.36 4.09 14.98
CA ASP A 61 0.33 4.32 13.71
C ASP A 61 -0.54 4.01 12.49
N PHE A 62 -1.84 3.72 12.68
CA PHE A 62 -2.78 3.51 11.58
C PHE A 62 -2.71 4.59 10.49
N PRO A 63 -2.59 5.90 10.80
CA PRO A 63 -2.45 6.94 9.78
C PRO A 63 -1.26 6.72 8.84
N LYS A 64 -0.13 6.25 9.38
CA LYS A 64 1.09 5.94 8.60
C LYS A 64 0.90 4.68 7.77
N LEU A 65 0.34 3.63 8.38
CA LEU A 65 0.07 2.36 7.70
C LEU A 65 -0.91 2.54 6.55
N LEU A 66 -1.98 3.34 6.74
CA LEU A 66 -2.96 3.63 5.72
C LEU A 66 -2.34 4.40 4.54
N GLY A 67 -1.46 5.36 4.81
CA GLY A 67 -0.75 6.09 3.75
C GLY A 67 0.04 5.14 2.84
N ILE A 68 0.86 4.26 3.44
CA ILE A 68 1.65 3.28 2.69
C ILE A 68 0.75 2.28 1.95
N SER A 69 -0.38 1.87 2.55
CA SER A 69 -1.37 1.01 1.88
C SER A 69 -1.98 1.67 0.65
N VAL A 70 -2.38 2.95 0.74
CA VAL A 70 -2.94 3.71 -0.39
C VAL A 70 -1.91 3.87 -1.49
N GLU A 71 -0.68 4.25 -1.16
CA GLU A 71 0.44 4.30 -2.11
C GLU A 71 0.68 2.95 -2.79
N SER A 72 0.61 1.85 -2.02
CA SER A 72 0.77 0.50 -2.56
C SER A 72 -0.32 0.12 -3.54
N PHE A 73 -1.57 0.54 -3.30
CA PHE A 73 -2.67 0.30 -4.23
C PHE A 73 -2.47 1.07 -5.52
N PHE A 74 -2.14 2.36 -5.47
CA PHE A 74 -1.89 3.14 -6.68
C PHE A 74 -0.68 2.64 -7.46
N PHE A 75 0.38 2.22 -6.77
CA PHE A 75 1.51 1.56 -7.41
C PHE A 75 1.08 0.30 -8.19
N CYS A 76 0.19 -0.52 -7.64
CA CYS A 76 -0.35 -1.69 -8.36
C CYS A 76 -1.42 -1.32 -9.41
N CYS A 77 -2.10 -0.18 -9.29
CA CYS A 77 -3.02 0.32 -10.31
C CYS A 77 -2.29 0.81 -11.57
N ASP A 78 -1.03 1.22 -11.43
CA ASP A 78 -0.13 1.62 -12.54
C ASP A 78 0.68 0.42 -13.10
N ASP A 79 0.34 -0.82 -12.74
CA ASP A 79 1.08 -1.99 -13.21
C ASP A 79 0.85 -2.25 -14.71
N GLU A 80 1.83 -2.84 -15.40
CA GLU A 80 1.68 -3.23 -16.82
C GLU A 80 0.71 -4.41 -17.01
N ASP A 81 0.57 -5.29 -16.01
CA ASP A 81 -0.33 -6.46 -16.08
C ASP A 81 -1.77 -6.11 -15.66
N SER A 82 -2.74 -6.43 -16.53
CA SER A 82 -4.15 -6.08 -16.30
C SER A 82 -4.77 -6.75 -15.08
N ASP A 83 -4.35 -7.96 -14.73
CA ASP A 83 -4.92 -8.67 -13.58
C ASP A 83 -4.42 -8.05 -12.27
N VAL A 84 -3.18 -7.55 -12.25
CA VAL A 84 -2.65 -6.78 -11.12
C VAL A 84 -3.46 -5.50 -10.94
N ARG A 85 -3.70 -4.75 -12.02
CA ARG A 85 -4.52 -3.52 -11.97
C ARG A 85 -5.95 -3.79 -11.51
N MET A 86 -6.57 -4.85 -12.01
CA MET A 86 -7.94 -5.23 -11.62
C MET A 86 -8.04 -5.54 -10.13
N VAL A 87 -7.11 -6.35 -9.59
CA VAL A 87 -7.10 -6.67 -8.15
C VAL A 87 -6.78 -5.43 -7.31
N ALA A 88 -5.89 -4.56 -7.76
CA ALA A 88 -5.55 -3.33 -7.06
C ALA A 88 -6.76 -2.39 -6.94
N ASP A 89 -7.53 -2.23 -8.02
CA ASP A 89 -8.77 -1.44 -8.02
C ASP A 89 -9.82 -2.02 -7.06
N GLU A 90 -10.03 -3.35 -7.07
CA GLU A 90 -10.92 -4.01 -6.12
C GLU A 90 -10.47 -3.81 -4.66
N CYS A 91 -9.17 -3.92 -4.39
CA CYS A 91 -8.58 -3.72 -3.08
C CYS A 91 -8.72 -2.29 -2.57
N LEU A 92 -8.48 -1.30 -3.45
CA LEU A 92 -8.66 0.12 -3.16
C LEU A 92 -10.13 0.41 -2.86
N ASN A 93 -11.04 -0.02 -3.72
CA ASN A 93 -12.49 0.20 -3.56
C ASN A 93 -13.03 -0.44 -2.27
N ARG A 94 -12.59 -1.65 -1.94
CA ARG A 94 -12.96 -2.32 -0.69
C ARG A 94 -12.45 -1.55 0.53
N THR A 95 -11.21 -1.06 0.47
CA THR A 95 -10.61 -0.29 1.56
C THR A 95 -11.33 1.03 1.76
N ILE A 96 -11.62 1.75 0.67
CA ILE A 96 -12.43 2.99 0.70
C ILE A 96 -13.76 2.72 1.40
N LYS A 97 -14.55 1.76 0.89
CA LYS A 97 -15.88 1.44 1.45
C LYS A 97 -15.83 1.12 2.94
N THR A 98 -14.83 0.35 3.38
CA THR A 98 -14.67 -0.03 4.79
C THR A 98 -14.34 1.17 5.69
N LEU A 99 -13.63 2.16 5.17
CA LEU A 99 -13.15 3.31 5.92
C LEU A 99 -14.06 4.53 5.86
N LEU A 100 -15.07 4.55 4.97
CA LEU A 100 -16.01 5.66 4.81
C LEU A 100 -16.69 6.06 6.12
N ASP A 101 -17.14 5.11 6.94
CA ASP A 101 -17.93 5.44 8.13
C ASP A 101 -17.09 5.83 9.35
N SER A 102 -15.82 5.40 9.39
CA SER A 102 -14.99 5.49 10.62
C SER A 102 -13.72 6.31 10.46
N HIS A 103 -13.21 6.48 9.24
CA HIS A 103 -11.91 7.10 8.98
C HIS A 103 -11.94 8.01 7.74
N LEU A 104 -13.12 8.54 7.36
CA LEU A 104 -13.33 9.32 6.15
C LEU A 104 -12.30 10.43 5.94
N GLY A 105 -12.13 11.30 6.94
CA GLY A 105 -11.22 12.45 6.82
C GLY A 105 -9.77 12.03 6.62
N ARG A 106 -9.35 10.91 7.23
CA ARG A 106 -8.00 10.38 7.03
C ARG A 106 -7.85 9.75 5.64
N LEU A 107 -8.82 8.98 5.20
CA LEU A 107 -8.84 8.40 3.85
C LEU A 107 -8.76 9.49 2.78
N GLN A 108 -9.58 10.54 2.90
CA GLN A 108 -9.58 11.69 2.00
C GLN A 108 -8.23 12.40 1.97
N ALA A 109 -7.57 12.54 3.12
CA ALA A 109 -6.23 13.14 3.20
C ALA A 109 -5.17 12.32 2.44
N GLU A 110 -5.21 10.98 2.52
CA GLU A 110 -4.28 10.13 1.76
C GLU A 110 -4.58 10.15 0.27
N LEU A 111 -5.85 10.04 -0.14
CA LEU A 111 -6.24 10.15 -1.56
C LEU A 111 -5.85 11.51 -2.15
N TYR A 112 -6.04 12.60 -1.41
CA TYR A 112 -5.64 13.94 -1.84
C TYR A 112 -4.12 14.07 -2.03
N LYS A 113 -3.30 13.43 -1.18
CA LYS A 113 -1.84 13.43 -1.37
C LYS A 113 -1.46 12.78 -2.70
N GLU A 114 -2.09 11.67 -3.07
CA GLU A 114 -1.82 11.01 -4.35
C GLU A 114 -2.22 11.87 -5.55
N ILE A 115 -3.39 12.52 -5.50
CA ILE A 115 -3.79 13.49 -6.53
C ILE A 115 -2.76 14.63 -6.63
N LYS A 116 -2.32 15.17 -5.50
CA LYS A 116 -1.33 16.26 -5.46
C LYS A 116 0.04 15.85 -5.98
N LYS A 117 0.45 14.59 -5.79
CA LYS A 117 1.71 14.05 -6.36
C LYS A 117 1.69 14.11 -7.89
N ASN A 118 0.51 14.07 -8.50
CA ASN A 118 0.33 14.15 -9.96
C ASN A 118 1.22 13.12 -10.68
N GLY A 119 1.15 11.87 -10.20
CA GLY A 119 1.86 10.74 -10.79
C GLY A 119 1.39 10.43 -12.22
N PRO A 120 2.12 9.55 -12.94
CA PRO A 120 1.72 9.06 -14.25
C PRO A 120 0.31 8.43 -14.26
#